data_AF-A0A5S3N2R3-F1
#
_entry.id   AF-A0A5S3N2R3-F1
#
_cell.length_a   1.000
_cell.length_b   1.000
_cell.length_c   1.000
_cell.angle_alpha   90.00
_cell.angle_beta   90.00
_cell.angle_gamma   90.00
#
_symmetry.space_group_name_H-M   'P 1'
#
loop_
_entity.id
_entity.type
_entity.pdbx_description
1 polymer ?
#
loop_
_entity_poly.entity_id
_entity_poly.type
_entity_poly.pdbx_seq_one_letter_code
_entity_poly.pdbx_strand_id
1 'polypeptide(L)'
;MKNLHLSFLLLFVFFSAFSQKNDVKITTEKLTESIYILKGQGGNIGLFVGEESVFMIDDQFAPLTPKILSAIKKITTKPVKYLVNSHWHGDHTGGNENMQKAGALIIAQENVRKRMNTESQVRGKVKKASPKEALPVITFSDNMMLHINNDDILISHVHNAHTDGDAIIYFTANNVVHMGDTYFQGKFPYIDLNSGGNVNGVIAAAEKVILLSDENTKIIPGHGNVSNRKELIEYKNMLVDLKNKIQLEINKEKSLEEVLKNKEITKGYDMFSGWINEERIKTAIYKSLEE
;
A
#
# COMPACT_ATOMS: atom_id res chain seq x y z
N MET A 1 -50.27 33.14 -47.19
CA MET A 1 -48.90 32.99 -46.64
C MET A 1 -48.88 31.71 -45.82
N LYS A 2 -48.21 30.67 -46.33
CA LYS A 2 -48.12 29.34 -45.72
C LYS A 2 -46.94 29.35 -44.73
N ASN A 3 -47.19 29.16 -43.44
CA ASN A 3 -46.13 28.92 -42.47
C ASN A 3 -46.04 27.42 -42.18
N LEU A 4 -44.94 26.85 -42.64
CA LEU A 4 -44.52 25.46 -42.54
C LEU A 4 -43.87 25.26 -41.16
N HIS A 5 -44.53 24.56 -40.24
CA HIS A 5 -43.89 24.12 -38.99
C HIS A 5 -43.07 22.86 -39.27
N LEU A 6 -41.75 23.02 -39.31
CA LEU A 6 -40.76 21.97 -39.47
C LEU A 6 -40.55 21.27 -38.13
N SER A 7 -41.03 20.03 -37.99
CA SER A 7 -40.77 19.17 -36.84
C SER A 7 -39.29 18.78 -36.80
N PHE A 8 -38.56 19.21 -35.77
CA PHE A 8 -37.21 18.73 -35.48
C PHE A 8 -37.30 17.46 -34.63
N LEU A 9 -37.13 16.30 -35.26
CA LEU A 9 -36.98 15.03 -34.57
C LEU A 9 -35.56 14.95 -34.01
N LEU A 10 -35.39 15.15 -32.70
CA LEU A 10 -34.11 15.01 -32.01
C LEU A 10 -33.76 13.52 -31.91
N LEU A 11 -32.86 13.06 -32.78
CA LEU A 11 -32.30 11.71 -32.74
C LEU A 11 -31.30 11.65 -31.57
N PHE A 12 -31.72 11.08 -30.43
CA PHE A 12 -30.80 10.76 -29.33
C PHE A 12 -29.90 9.59 -29.75
N VAL A 13 -28.69 9.91 -30.21
CA VAL A 13 -27.61 8.92 -30.37
C VAL A 13 -27.10 8.56 -28.97
N PHE A 14 -27.49 7.38 -28.49
CA PHE A 14 -26.88 6.77 -27.31
C PHE A 14 -25.41 6.44 -27.61
N PHE A 15 -24.50 7.36 -27.27
CA PHE A 15 -23.09 7.03 -27.14
C PHE A 15 -22.92 6.12 -25.93
N SER A 16 -22.93 4.81 -26.19
CA SER A 16 -22.48 3.80 -25.23
C SER A 16 -20.99 4.02 -25.02
N ALA A 17 -20.62 4.61 -23.89
CA ALA A 17 -19.23 4.74 -23.48
C ALA A 17 -18.65 3.34 -23.18
N PHE A 18 -18.13 2.68 -24.22
CA PHE A 18 -17.17 1.59 -24.07
C PHE A 18 -15.86 2.19 -23.55
N SER A 19 -15.79 2.38 -22.24
CA SER A 19 -14.49 2.54 -21.57
C SER A 19 -13.79 1.19 -21.66
N GLN A 20 -12.72 1.11 -22.46
CA GLN A 20 -11.82 -0.03 -22.49
C GLN A 20 -11.26 -0.25 -21.06
N LYS A 21 -11.84 -1.20 -20.33
CA LYS A 21 -11.16 -1.80 -19.18
C LYS A 21 -9.97 -2.56 -19.74
N ASN A 22 -8.79 -1.97 -19.68
CA ASN A 22 -7.55 -2.69 -19.95
C ASN A 22 -7.55 -3.99 -19.12
N ASP A 23 -7.34 -5.12 -19.78
CA ASP A 23 -7.31 -6.41 -19.11
C ASP A 23 -6.08 -6.48 -18.19
N VAL A 24 -6.28 -6.24 -16.89
CA VAL A 24 -5.19 -6.24 -15.89
C VAL A 24 -4.51 -7.61 -15.88
N LYS A 25 -3.20 -7.64 -16.12
CA LYS A 25 -2.37 -8.85 -16.00
C LYS A 25 -1.70 -8.87 -14.64
N ILE A 26 -1.73 -10.03 -13.98
CA ILE A 26 -0.91 -10.29 -12.78
C ILE A 26 0.43 -10.84 -13.24
N THR A 27 1.51 -10.15 -12.90
CA THR A 27 2.89 -10.60 -13.15
C THR A 27 3.49 -11.18 -11.88
N THR A 28 4.43 -12.10 -12.04
CA THR A 28 5.10 -12.82 -10.95
C THR A 28 6.61 -12.71 -11.12
N GLU A 29 7.33 -12.45 -10.05
CA GLU A 29 8.79 -12.43 -10.03
C GLU A 29 9.28 -13.25 -8.84
N LYS A 30 10.24 -14.16 -9.08
CA LYS A 30 10.84 -15.02 -8.05
C LYS A 30 11.98 -14.26 -7.37
N LEU A 31 11.92 -14.13 -6.04
CA LEU A 31 12.94 -13.43 -5.27
C LEU A 31 13.91 -14.41 -4.60
N THR A 32 13.40 -15.50 -4.04
CA THR A 32 14.21 -16.61 -3.52
C THR A 32 13.61 -17.93 -4.00
N GLU A 33 14.13 -19.07 -3.55
CA GLU A 33 13.53 -20.38 -3.86
C GLU A 33 12.06 -20.49 -3.41
N SER A 34 11.66 -19.76 -2.37
CA SER A 34 10.31 -19.84 -1.78
C SER A 34 9.57 -18.50 -1.74
N ILE A 35 10.23 -17.36 -1.97
CA ILE A 35 9.60 -16.03 -1.96
C ILE A 35 9.37 -15.50 -3.37
N TYR A 36 8.16 -14.99 -3.62
CA TYR A 36 7.74 -14.36 -4.87
C TYR A 36 7.05 -13.03 -4.59
N ILE A 37 7.08 -12.14 -5.58
CA ILE A 37 6.26 -10.93 -5.62
C ILE A 37 5.25 -11.04 -6.78
N LEU A 38 4.01 -10.66 -6.52
CA LEU A 38 2.95 -10.55 -7.52
C LEU A 38 2.59 -9.07 -7.69
N LYS A 39 2.57 -8.60 -8.94
CA LYS A 39 2.20 -7.21 -9.28
C LYS A 39 0.94 -7.18 -10.14
N GLY A 40 0.09 -6.19 -9.90
CA GLY A 40 -1.20 -6.03 -10.58
C GLY A 40 -1.60 -4.56 -10.67
N GLN A 41 -2.84 -4.24 -10.31
CA GLN A 41 -3.34 -2.85 -10.30
C GLN A 41 -3.30 -2.22 -8.90
N GLY A 42 -3.30 -3.05 -7.84
CA GLY A 42 -3.17 -2.59 -6.45
C GLY A 42 -1.74 -2.69 -5.95
N GLY A 43 -1.60 -2.79 -4.62
CA GLY A 43 -0.32 -3.02 -3.97
C GLY A 43 0.38 -4.30 -4.42
N ASN A 44 1.69 -4.32 -4.27
CA ASN A 44 2.49 -5.52 -4.43
C ASN A 44 2.04 -6.58 -3.42
N ILE A 45 1.95 -7.82 -3.88
CA ILE A 45 1.66 -8.97 -3.06
C ILE A 45 2.96 -9.71 -2.78
N GLY A 46 3.23 -10.03 -1.52
CA GLY A 46 4.27 -10.96 -1.12
C GLY A 46 3.75 -12.40 -1.04
N LEU A 47 4.52 -13.38 -1.51
CA LEU A 47 4.16 -14.79 -1.46
C LEU A 47 5.31 -15.61 -0.89
N PHE A 48 5.05 -16.39 0.15
CA PHE A 48 5.96 -17.41 0.67
C PHE A 48 5.36 -18.80 0.46
N VAL A 49 5.98 -19.56 -0.43
CA VAL A 49 5.60 -20.94 -0.76
C VAL A 49 6.41 -21.89 0.10
N GLY A 50 5.81 -22.40 1.18
CA GLY A 50 6.45 -23.43 1.98
C GLY A 50 5.90 -24.82 1.70
N GLU A 51 6.11 -25.77 2.62
CA GLU A 51 5.90 -27.20 2.36
C GLU A 51 4.43 -27.58 2.15
N GLU A 52 3.54 -27.13 3.03
CA GLU A 52 2.12 -27.53 3.03
C GLU A 52 1.18 -26.44 2.50
N SER A 53 1.58 -25.18 2.61
CA SER A 53 0.71 -24.05 2.30
C SER A 53 1.48 -22.80 1.90
N VAL A 54 0.74 -21.85 1.35
CA VAL A 54 1.21 -20.54 0.97
C VAL A 54 0.83 -19.52 2.04
N PHE A 55 1.81 -18.71 2.45
CA PHE A 55 1.63 -17.50 3.23
C PHE A 55 1.67 -16.31 2.27
N MET A 56 0.65 -15.46 2.33
CA MET A 56 0.44 -14.34 1.40
C MET A 56 0.39 -13.03 2.18
N ILE A 57 0.96 -11.97 1.61
CA ILE A 57 0.91 -10.61 2.13
C ILE A 57 0.13 -9.77 1.13
N ASP A 58 -0.95 -9.14 1.61
CA ASP A 58 -1.92 -8.35 0.84
C ASP A 58 -2.60 -9.12 -0.31
N ASP A 59 -3.73 -8.62 -0.83
CA ASP A 59 -4.51 -9.35 -1.83
C ASP A 59 -5.17 -8.50 -2.93
N GLN A 60 -4.75 -7.24 -3.05
CA GLN A 60 -5.27 -6.27 -4.01
C GLN A 60 -6.80 -6.12 -3.94
N PHE A 61 -7.44 -5.84 -5.08
CA PHE A 61 -8.87 -5.60 -5.18
C PHE A 61 -9.63 -6.91 -5.45
N ALA A 62 -10.83 -7.06 -4.89
CA ALA A 62 -11.70 -8.23 -5.09
C ALA A 62 -11.81 -8.75 -6.55
N PRO A 63 -12.00 -7.90 -7.58
CA PRO A 63 -12.10 -8.38 -8.95
C PRO A 63 -10.84 -9.06 -9.49
N LEU A 64 -9.68 -8.86 -8.85
CA LEU A 64 -8.41 -9.46 -9.25
C LEU A 64 -8.15 -10.82 -8.61
N THR A 65 -8.90 -11.22 -7.56
CA THR A 65 -8.67 -12.48 -6.85
C THR A 65 -8.59 -13.70 -7.79
N PRO A 66 -9.48 -13.90 -8.80
CA PRO A 66 -9.36 -15.04 -9.70
C PRO A 66 -8.05 -15.06 -10.50
N LYS A 67 -7.56 -13.89 -10.92
CA LYS A 67 -6.30 -13.75 -11.66
C LYS A 67 -5.09 -13.98 -10.76
N ILE A 68 -5.15 -13.48 -9.53
CA ILE A 68 -4.11 -13.69 -8.51
C ILE A 68 -3.99 -15.19 -8.19
N LEU A 69 -5.10 -15.87 -7.89
CA LEU A 69 -5.10 -17.31 -7.64
C LEU A 69 -4.64 -18.11 -8.87
N SER A 70 -4.97 -17.67 -10.08
CA SER A 70 -4.44 -18.28 -11.32
C SER A 70 -2.92 -18.11 -11.45
N ALA A 71 -2.37 -16.94 -11.08
CA ALA A 71 -0.92 -16.72 -11.07
C ALA A 71 -0.22 -17.58 -10.00
N ILE A 72 -0.79 -17.68 -8.80
CA ILE A 72 -0.28 -18.55 -7.72
C ILE A 72 -0.28 -20.02 -8.16
N LYS A 73 -1.33 -20.49 -8.84
CA LYS A 73 -1.42 -21.87 -9.37
C LYS A 73 -0.32 -22.23 -10.37
N LYS A 74 0.28 -21.25 -11.04
CA LYS A 74 1.44 -21.47 -11.93
C LYS A 74 2.75 -21.62 -11.16
N ILE A 75 2.79 -21.12 -9.93
CA ILE A 75 3.95 -21.24 -9.02
C ILE A 75 3.83 -22.53 -8.21
N THR A 76 2.66 -22.84 -7.67
CA THR A 76 2.45 -23.96 -6.75
C THR A 76 1.00 -24.45 -6.75
N THR A 77 0.79 -25.72 -6.40
CA THR A 77 -0.53 -26.33 -6.20
C THR A 77 -1.03 -26.20 -4.76
N LYS A 78 -0.19 -25.70 -3.84
CA LYS A 78 -0.48 -25.58 -2.41
C LYS A 78 -1.53 -24.48 -2.14
N PRO A 79 -2.41 -24.66 -1.15
CA PRO A 79 -3.44 -23.67 -0.84
C PRO A 79 -2.86 -22.43 -0.14
N VAL A 80 -3.47 -21.27 -0.36
CA VAL A 80 -3.23 -20.07 0.46
C VAL A 80 -3.93 -20.27 1.80
N LYS A 81 -3.14 -20.40 2.87
CA LYS A 81 -3.66 -20.67 4.22
C LYS A 81 -3.60 -19.45 5.12
N TYR A 82 -2.62 -18.58 4.91
CA TYR A 82 -2.46 -17.35 5.69
C TYR A 82 -2.45 -16.15 4.74
N LEU A 83 -3.23 -15.13 5.07
CA LEU A 83 -3.19 -13.83 4.45
C LEU A 83 -2.88 -12.79 5.53
N VAL A 84 -1.80 -12.05 5.39
CA VAL A 84 -1.47 -10.92 6.25
C VAL A 84 -1.75 -9.63 5.50
N ASN A 85 -2.60 -8.77 6.04
CA ASN A 85 -2.75 -7.42 5.49
C ASN A 85 -1.73 -6.48 6.15
N SER A 86 -0.96 -5.77 5.32
CA SER A 86 0.03 -4.79 5.78
C SER A 86 -0.63 -3.57 6.40
N HIS A 87 -1.77 -3.13 5.86
CA HIS A 87 -2.59 -2.02 6.37
C HIS A 87 -4.01 -2.11 5.78
N TRP A 88 -4.87 -1.12 6.05
CA TRP A 88 -6.32 -1.23 5.80
C TRP A 88 -6.81 -0.74 4.42
N HIS A 89 -5.95 -0.21 3.55
CA HIS A 89 -6.41 0.33 2.26
C HIS A 89 -6.91 -0.78 1.33
N GLY A 90 -7.82 -0.38 0.44
CA GLY A 90 -8.61 -1.33 -0.36
C GLY A 90 -7.82 -2.03 -1.47
N ASP A 91 -6.66 -1.50 -1.83
CA ASP A 91 -5.71 -2.13 -2.74
C ASP A 91 -4.74 -3.09 -2.05
N HIS A 92 -4.95 -3.34 -0.75
CA HIS A 92 -4.21 -4.30 0.08
C HIS A 92 -5.14 -5.30 0.79
N THR A 93 -6.41 -4.93 0.98
CA THR A 93 -7.45 -5.70 1.70
C THR A 93 -8.69 -6.01 0.88
N GLY A 94 -8.75 -5.52 -0.36
CA GLY A 94 -9.96 -5.56 -1.16
C GLY A 94 -10.37 -6.97 -1.57
N GLY A 95 -9.44 -7.92 -1.57
CA GLY A 95 -9.69 -9.33 -1.86
C GLY A 95 -10.10 -10.17 -0.66
N ASN A 96 -10.11 -9.61 0.56
CA ASN A 96 -10.12 -10.38 1.80
C ASN A 96 -11.28 -11.39 1.86
N GLU A 97 -12.49 -10.95 1.52
CA GLU A 97 -13.69 -11.82 1.50
C GLU A 97 -13.50 -13.03 0.56
N ASN A 98 -12.90 -12.82 -0.61
CA ASN A 98 -12.65 -13.89 -1.57
C ASN A 98 -11.58 -14.86 -1.07
N MET A 99 -10.52 -14.35 -0.44
CA MET A 99 -9.44 -15.17 0.12
C MET A 99 -9.93 -15.98 1.32
N GLN A 100 -10.75 -15.40 2.18
CA GLN A 100 -11.38 -16.11 3.29
C GLN A 100 -12.29 -17.23 2.79
N LYS A 101 -13.14 -16.97 1.79
CA LYS A 101 -13.97 -18.01 1.14
C LYS A 101 -13.14 -19.11 0.48
N ALA A 102 -11.92 -18.80 0.06
CA ALA A 102 -10.96 -19.78 -0.45
C ALA A 102 -10.20 -20.55 0.65
N GLY A 103 -10.46 -20.24 1.94
CA GLY A 103 -9.92 -20.95 3.10
C GLY A 103 -8.76 -20.25 3.81
N ALA A 104 -8.40 -19.02 3.45
CA ALA A 104 -7.33 -18.29 4.11
C ALA A 104 -7.76 -17.75 5.50
N LEU A 105 -6.85 -17.85 6.47
CA LEU A 105 -6.92 -17.15 7.74
C LEU A 105 -6.31 -15.76 7.59
N ILE A 106 -7.11 -14.73 7.86
CA ILE A 106 -6.68 -13.34 7.71
C ILE A 106 -6.11 -12.83 9.03
N ILE A 107 -4.91 -12.27 8.96
CA ILE A 107 -4.14 -11.70 10.06
C ILE A 107 -3.88 -10.23 9.76
N ALA A 108 -4.05 -9.34 10.73
CA ALA A 108 -3.65 -7.95 10.58
C ALA A 108 -3.46 -7.27 11.94
N GLN A 109 -2.89 -6.08 11.95
CA GLN A 109 -2.83 -5.27 13.16
C GLN A 109 -4.25 -4.86 13.60
N GLU A 110 -4.49 -4.69 14.91
CA GLU A 110 -5.84 -4.48 15.46
C GLU A 110 -6.59 -3.24 14.91
N ASN A 111 -5.89 -2.15 14.61
CA ASN A 111 -6.45 -0.95 13.97
C ASN A 111 -6.89 -1.23 12.53
N VAL A 112 -6.23 -2.13 11.81
CA VAL A 112 -6.71 -2.58 10.48
C VAL A 112 -8.09 -3.19 10.61
N ARG A 113 -8.27 -4.14 11.55
CA ARG A 113 -9.58 -4.76 11.81
C ARG A 113 -10.61 -3.71 12.24
N LYS A 114 -10.26 -2.81 13.15
CA LYS A 114 -11.14 -1.74 13.64
C LYS A 114 -11.61 -0.82 12.51
N ARG A 115 -10.68 -0.35 11.67
CA ARG A 115 -10.98 0.52 10.52
C ARG A 115 -11.83 -0.18 9.47
N MET A 116 -11.53 -1.44 9.16
CA MET A 116 -12.36 -2.22 8.25
C MET A 116 -13.77 -2.46 8.80
N ASN A 117 -13.93 -2.61 10.10
CA ASN A 117 -15.23 -2.83 10.75
C ASN A 117 -16.01 -1.53 11.05
N THR A 118 -15.52 -0.37 10.62
CA THR A 118 -16.15 0.93 10.91
C THR A 118 -16.48 1.66 9.61
N GLU A 119 -17.68 2.21 9.53
CA GLU A 119 -18.01 3.15 8.44
C GLU A 119 -17.12 4.39 8.56
N SER A 120 -16.50 4.78 7.46
CA SER A 120 -15.56 5.90 7.43
C SER A 120 -15.77 6.73 6.17
N GLN A 121 -15.17 7.93 6.14
CA GLN A 121 -15.08 8.71 4.91
C GLN A 121 -13.69 8.57 4.31
N VAL A 122 -13.64 8.13 3.06
CA VAL A 122 -12.40 8.01 2.28
C VAL A 122 -12.56 8.87 1.04
N ARG A 123 -11.72 9.90 0.91
CA ARG A 123 -11.73 10.84 -0.24
C ARG A 123 -13.13 11.42 -0.52
N GLY A 124 -13.84 11.83 0.55
CA GLY A 124 -15.18 12.42 0.46
C GLY A 124 -16.31 11.44 0.12
N LYS A 125 -16.04 10.12 0.13
CA LYS A 125 -17.05 9.08 -0.08
C LYS A 125 -17.20 8.25 1.18
N VAL A 126 -18.44 7.88 1.49
CA VAL A 126 -18.73 6.93 2.58
C VAL A 126 -18.22 5.55 2.15
N LYS A 127 -17.28 5.03 2.93
CA LYS A 127 -16.83 3.63 2.89
C LYS A 127 -17.54 2.90 4.01
N LYS A 128 -18.51 2.04 3.64
CA LYS A 128 -19.19 1.17 4.59
C LYS A 128 -18.19 0.23 5.27
N ALA A 129 -18.53 -0.23 6.46
CA ALA A 129 -17.82 -1.32 7.10
C ALA A 129 -17.77 -2.55 6.16
N SER A 130 -16.63 -3.21 6.15
CA SER A 130 -16.40 -4.46 5.43
C SER A 130 -17.29 -5.58 5.99
N PRO A 131 -17.72 -6.55 5.15
CA PRO A 131 -18.44 -7.72 5.62
C PRO A 131 -17.58 -8.54 6.60
N LYS A 132 -18.23 -9.30 7.48
CA LYS A 132 -17.56 -10.07 8.53
C LYS A 132 -16.48 -11.01 7.97
N GLU A 133 -16.73 -11.59 6.80
CA GLU A 133 -15.88 -12.50 6.07
C GLU A 133 -14.60 -11.83 5.53
N ALA A 134 -14.58 -10.50 5.41
CA ALA A 134 -13.40 -9.74 5.00
C ALA A 134 -12.53 -9.28 6.19
N LEU A 135 -12.98 -9.46 7.43
CA LEU A 135 -12.29 -8.92 8.60
C LEU A 135 -11.17 -9.86 9.08
N PRO A 136 -9.97 -9.33 9.40
CA PRO A 136 -8.88 -10.11 10.01
C PRO A 136 -9.30 -10.81 11.30
N VAL A 137 -9.23 -12.14 11.36
CA VAL A 137 -9.71 -12.92 12.52
C VAL A 137 -8.64 -13.16 13.58
N ILE A 138 -7.37 -13.01 13.20
CA ILE A 138 -6.24 -12.97 14.13
C ILE A 138 -5.70 -11.55 14.10
N THR A 139 -5.55 -10.94 15.28
CA THR A 139 -4.99 -9.59 15.39
C THR A 139 -3.79 -9.56 16.31
N PHE A 140 -2.92 -8.59 16.08
CA PHE A 140 -1.80 -8.26 16.96
C PHE A 140 -1.76 -6.75 17.22
N SER A 141 -1.18 -6.36 18.35
CA SER A 141 -1.03 -4.95 18.75
C SER A 141 0.31 -4.37 18.31
N ASP A 142 1.40 -5.10 18.53
CA ASP A 142 2.77 -4.67 18.25
C ASP A 142 3.53 -5.69 17.37
N ASN A 143 4.13 -6.72 17.98
CA ASN A 143 4.91 -7.72 17.25
C ASN A 143 4.29 -9.12 17.36
N MET A 144 4.41 -9.90 16.29
CA MET A 144 4.03 -11.30 16.22
C MET A 144 5.14 -12.06 15.49
N MET A 145 5.52 -13.23 16.02
CA MET A 145 6.41 -14.17 15.34
C MET A 145 5.59 -15.39 14.91
N LEU A 146 5.73 -15.78 13.65
CA LEU A 146 5.14 -17.02 13.13
C LEU A 146 6.24 -17.96 12.66
N HIS A 147 6.25 -19.18 13.19
CA HIS A 147 7.18 -20.24 12.80
C HIS A 147 6.51 -21.11 11.74
N ILE A 148 6.77 -20.81 10.47
CA ILE A 148 6.07 -21.43 9.34
C ILE A 148 7.08 -21.91 8.31
N ASN A 149 7.00 -23.19 7.93
CA ASN A 149 7.77 -23.77 6.82
C ASN A 149 9.29 -23.49 6.90
N ASN A 150 9.87 -23.68 8.10
CA ASN A 150 11.28 -23.45 8.42
C ASN A 150 11.78 -22.01 8.27
N ASP A 151 10.87 -21.03 8.26
CA ASP A 151 11.20 -19.61 8.39
C ASP A 151 10.52 -19.02 9.64
N ASP A 152 11.24 -18.11 10.29
CA ASP A 152 10.71 -17.27 11.36
C ASP A 152 10.25 -15.97 10.72
N ILE A 153 8.93 -15.79 10.66
CA ILE A 153 8.28 -14.63 10.04
C ILE A 153 7.96 -13.61 11.12
N LEU A 154 8.73 -12.53 11.17
CA LEU A 154 8.46 -11.40 12.04
C LEU A 154 7.41 -10.50 11.38
N ILE A 155 6.25 -10.36 12.01
CA ILE A 155 5.24 -9.36 11.67
C ILE A 155 5.33 -8.27 12.73
N SER A 156 5.61 -7.06 12.30
CA SER A 156 6.02 -5.98 13.20
C SER A 156 5.28 -4.69 12.89
N HIS A 157 4.49 -4.22 13.86
CA HIS A 157 3.77 -2.96 13.73
C HIS A 157 4.74 -1.78 13.62
N VAL A 158 4.35 -0.78 12.84
CA VAL A 158 4.93 0.57 12.90
C VAL A 158 3.81 1.55 13.20
N HIS A 159 4.00 2.31 14.27
CA HIS A 159 3.04 3.31 14.69
C HIS A 159 3.04 4.51 13.74
N ASN A 160 1.84 4.90 13.30
CA ASN A 160 1.55 6.18 12.64
C ASN A 160 2.44 6.47 11.43
N ALA A 161 2.67 5.48 10.56
CA ALA A 161 3.49 5.65 9.38
C ALA A 161 2.62 6.05 8.17
N HIS A 162 2.27 5.10 7.32
CA HIS A 162 1.31 5.31 6.26
C HIS A 162 -0.13 5.44 6.83
N THR A 163 -0.46 4.62 7.82
CA THR A 163 -1.68 4.62 8.65
C THR A 163 -1.33 4.33 10.12
N ASP A 164 -2.33 4.22 10.99
CA ASP A 164 -2.16 3.80 12.39
C ASP A 164 -2.11 2.28 12.58
N GLY A 165 -2.19 1.50 11.50
CA GLY A 165 -2.29 0.03 11.53
C GLY A 165 -1.23 -0.68 10.69
N ASP A 166 -0.14 0.00 10.34
CA ASP A 166 0.84 -0.54 9.40
C ASP A 166 1.67 -1.68 10.00
N ALA A 167 2.00 -2.66 9.16
CA ALA A 167 2.84 -3.79 9.52
C ALA A 167 3.93 -4.02 8.47
N ILE A 168 5.15 -4.23 8.96
CA ILE A 168 6.28 -4.77 8.20
C ILE A 168 6.33 -6.28 8.44
N ILE A 169 6.57 -7.06 7.38
CA ILE A 169 6.68 -8.51 7.46
C ILE A 169 8.07 -8.92 6.98
N TYR A 170 8.86 -9.55 7.84
CA TYR A 170 10.23 -9.97 7.54
C TYR A 170 10.36 -11.49 7.61
N PHE A 171 10.74 -12.10 6.48
CA PHE A 171 11.10 -13.50 6.35
C PHE A 171 12.59 -13.62 6.66
N THR A 172 12.92 -14.02 7.89
CA THR A 172 14.30 -13.93 8.41
C THR A 172 15.26 -14.88 7.69
N ALA A 173 14.86 -16.13 7.44
CA ALA A 173 15.69 -17.10 6.73
C ALA A 173 15.83 -16.77 5.24
N ASN A 174 14.78 -16.21 4.62
CA ASN A 174 14.83 -15.77 3.22
C ASN A 174 15.51 -14.41 3.00
N ASN A 175 15.75 -13.65 4.08
CA ASN A 175 16.23 -12.27 4.03
C ASN A 175 15.41 -11.36 3.08
N VAL A 176 14.07 -11.43 3.20
CA VAL A 176 13.13 -10.60 2.42
C VAL A 176 12.16 -9.89 3.36
N VAL A 177 11.97 -8.59 3.17
CA VAL A 177 11.05 -7.76 3.95
C VAL A 177 9.98 -7.12 3.07
N HIS A 178 8.72 -7.19 3.49
CA HIS A 178 7.60 -6.49 2.87
C HIS A 178 7.20 -5.31 3.77
N MET A 179 7.18 -4.10 3.20
CA MET A 179 6.93 -2.88 3.97
C MET A 179 5.50 -2.35 3.83
N GLY A 180 4.71 -2.92 2.92
CA GLY A 180 3.42 -2.30 2.55
C GLY A 180 3.61 -0.84 2.16
N ASP A 181 2.61 -0.01 2.40
CA ASP A 181 2.65 1.39 1.98
C ASP A 181 3.47 2.30 2.89
N THR A 182 4.21 1.75 3.88
CA THR A 182 5.27 2.53 4.52
C THR A 182 6.46 2.77 3.58
N TYR A 183 6.52 2.10 2.43
CA TYR A 183 7.53 2.34 1.41
C TYR A 183 6.98 2.28 -0.02
N PHE A 184 7.17 3.38 -0.76
CA PHE A 184 6.90 3.49 -2.19
C PHE A 184 8.22 3.64 -2.96
N GLN A 185 8.60 2.62 -3.74
CA GLN A 185 9.90 2.62 -4.42
C GLN A 185 9.91 3.65 -5.56
N GLY A 186 10.86 4.60 -5.49
CA GLY A 186 11.05 5.65 -6.48
C GLY A 186 9.95 6.72 -6.54
N LYS A 187 9.12 6.85 -5.50
CA LYS A 187 7.97 7.79 -5.47
C LYS A 187 7.84 8.46 -4.11
N PHE A 188 7.20 9.63 -4.07
CA PHE A 188 6.78 10.21 -2.79
C PHE A 188 5.74 9.30 -2.13
N PRO A 189 5.78 9.10 -0.79
CA PRO A 189 4.78 8.31 -0.10
C PRO A 189 3.42 8.96 -0.13
N TYR A 190 2.39 8.12 -0.14
CA TYR A 190 1.11 8.54 0.41
C TYR A 190 1.18 8.43 1.93
N ILE A 191 0.94 9.52 2.65
CA ILE A 191 0.82 9.53 4.11
C ILE A 191 -0.64 9.85 4.43
N ASP A 192 -1.39 8.87 4.93
CA ASP A 192 -2.81 9.03 5.17
C ASP A 192 -3.07 9.62 6.56
N LEU A 193 -2.95 10.94 6.66
CA LEU A 193 -3.16 11.70 7.91
C LEU A 193 -4.53 11.39 8.55
N ASN A 194 -5.58 11.22 7.73
CA ASN A 194 -6.92 10.88 8.22
C ASN A 194 -7.02 9.46 8.80
N SER A 195 -6.04 8.62 8.49
CA SER A 195 -5.88 7.29 9.07
C SER A 195 -4.76 7.20 10.10
N GLY A 196 -4.29 8.34 10.62
CA GLY A 196 -3.23 8.40 11.64
C GLY A 196 -1.81 8.27 11.10
N GLY A 197 -1.62 8.31 9.78
CA GLY A 197 -0.27 8.36 9.20
C GLY A 197 0.44 9.67 9.51
N ASN A 198 1.77 9.64 9.62
CA ASN A 198 2.61 10.80 9.90
C ASN A 198 4.02 10.62 9.29
N VAL A 199 4.63 11.70 8.83
CA VAL A 199 6.00 11.66 8.25
C VAL A 199 7.03 11.03 9.18
N ASN A 200 6.93 11.26 10.49
CA ASN A 200 7.85 10.70 11.47
C ASN A 200 7.71 9.18 11.55
N GLY A 201 6.49 8.65 11.47
CA GLY A 201 6.28 7.20 11.44
C GLY A 201 6.80 6.57 10.16
N VAL A 202 6.65 7.22 8.99
CA VAL A 202 7.23 6.70 7.73
C VAL A 202 8.76 6.68 7.79
N ILE A 203 9.39 7.71 8.37
CA ILE A 203 10.83 7.72 8.61
C ILE A 203 11.23 6.59 9.56
N ALA A 204 10.49 6.41 10.67
CA ALA A 204 10.75 5.33 11.63
C ALA A 204 10.57 3.93 11.02
N ALA A 205 9.60 3.74 10.12
CA ALA A 205 9.43 2.50 9.35
C ALA A 205 10.67 2.18 8.53
N ALA A 206 11.18 3.18 7.79
CA ALA A 206 12.38 3.02 6.98
C ALA A 206 13.62 2.74 7.86
N GLU A 207 13.79 3.45 8.97
CA GLU A 207 14.90 3.22 9.92
C GLU A 207 14.87 1.81 10.51
N LYS A 208 13.69 1.35 10.93
CA LYS A 208 13.50 -0.01 11.46
C LYS A 208 13.93 -1.06 10.46
N VAL A 209 13.52 -0.97 9.20
CA VAL A 209 13.95 -1.93 8.17
C VAL A 209 15.43 -1.80 7.85
N ILE A 210 15.98 -0.59 7.78
CA ILE A 210 17.43 -0.38 7.55
C ILE A 210 18.27 -1.07 8.63
N LEU A 211 17.80 -1.06 9.89
CA LEU A 211 18.44 -1.75 11.01
C LEU A 211 18.32 -3.27 10.95
N LEU A 212 17.20 -3.80 10.46
CA LEU A 212 16.98 -5.23 10.27
C LEU A 212 17.68 -5.79 9.03
N SER A 213 17.95 -4.94 8.04
CA SER A 213 18.48 -5.33 6.73
C SER A 213 20.00 -5.28 6.64
N ASP A 214 20.54 -6.16 5.79
CA ASP A 214 21.92 -6.14 5.31
C ASP A 214 21.99 -5.76 3.81
N GLU A 215 23.16 -5.90 3.21
CA GLU A 215 23.41 -5.59 1.79
C GLU A 215 22.70 -6.55 0.80
N ASN A 216 22.28 -7.73 1.27
CA ASN A 216 21.63 -8.77 0.48
C ASN A 216 20.11 -8.81 0.67
N THR A 217 19.57 -8.06 1.65
CA THR A 217 18.14 -8.01 1.91
C THR A 217 17.36 -7.47 0.71
N LYS A 218 16.33 -8.21 0.28
CA LYS A 218 15.37 -7.77 -0.73
C LYS A 218 14.18 -7.09 -0.05
N ILE A 219 13.80 -5.92 -0.54
CA ILE A 219 12.72 -5.11 0.04
C ILE A 219 11.56 -5.03 -0.94
N ILE A 220 10.40 -5.51 -0.54
CA ILE A 220 9.15 -5.39 -1.29
C ILE A 220 8.43 -4.12 -0.79
N PRO A 221 8.35 -3.05 -1.61
CA PRO A 221 7.53 -1.88 -1.29
C PRO A 221 6.04 -2.23 -1.48
N GLY A 222 5.16 -1.44 -0.88
CA GLY A 222 3.73 -1.52 -1.18
C GLY A 222 3.42 -1.22 -2.64
N HIS A 223 4.15 -0.28 -3.24
CA HIS A 223 4.07 0.02 -4.68
C HIS A 223 5.44 0.26 -5.30
N GLY A 224 5.67 -0.30 -6.49
CA GLY A 224 6.90 -0.12 -7.26
C GLY A 224 7.67 -1.42 -7.48
N ASN A 225 8.94 -1.31 -7.85
CA ASN A 225 9.81 -2.46 -8.07
C ASN A 225 10.40 -2.97 -6.75
N VAL A 226 10.84 -4.23 -6.75
CA VAL A 226 11.63 -4.76 -5.65
C VAL A 226 12.87 -3.89 -5.49
N SER A 227 13.18 -3.56 -4.24
CA SER A 227 14.20 -2.63 -3.85
C SER A 227 15.24 -3.30 -2.96
N ASN A 228 16.14 -2.49 -2.41
CA ASN A 228 17.25 -2.91 -1.59
C ASN A 228 17.52 -1.86 -0.49
N ARG A 229 18.39 -2.21 0.45
CA ARG A 229 18.75 -1.36 1.58
C ARG A 229 19.25 0.04 1.18
N LYS A 230 20.04 0.15 0.11
CA LYS A 230 20.60 1.43 -0.36
C LYS A 230 19.49 2.38 -0.82
N GLU A 231 18.58 1.90 -1.65
CA GLU A 231 17.44 2.68 -2.13
C GLU A 231 16.48 3.09 -0.99
N LEU A 232 16.32 2.24 0.04
CA LEU A 232 15.54 2.60 1.22
C LEU A 232 16.22 3.72 2.04
N ILE A 233 17.56 3.73 2.13
CA ILE A 233 18.32 4.82 2.74
C ILE A 233 18.09 6.13 1.97
N GLU A 234 18.13 6.09 0.64
CA GLU A 234 17.86 7.26 -0.22
C GLU A 234 16.44 7.79 0.00
N TYR A 235 15.45 6.89 0.06
CA TYR A 235 14.06 7.23 0.39
C TYR A 235 13.91 7.89 1.76
N LYS A 236 14.52 7.33 2.80
CA LYS A 236 14.52 7.91 4.15
C LYS A 236 15.16 9.30 4.15
N ASN A 237 16.33 9.44 3.52
CA ASN A 237 17.06 10.71 3.48
C ASN A 237 16.25 11.81 2.79
N MET A 238 15.54 11.46 1.70
CA MET A 238 14.60 12.38 1.05
C MET A 238 13.52 12.86 2.03
N LEU A 239 12.89 11.96 2.78
CA LEU A 239 11.85 12.33 3.75
C LEU A 239 12.38 13.21 4.87
N VAL A 240 13.56 12.89 5.40
CA VAL A 240 14.23 13.69 6.45
C VAL A 240 14.56 15.09 5.94
N ASP A 241 15.10 15.21 4.73
CA ASP A 241 15.43 16.51 4.13
C ASP A 241 14.18 17.35 3.88
N LEU A 242 13.13 16.78 3.28
CA LEU A 242 11.85 17.48 3.08
C LEU A 242 11.23 17.93 4.40
N LYS A 243 11.22 17.05 5.41
CA LYS A 243 10.75 17.36 6.77
C LYS A 243 11.52 18.55 7.35
N ASN A 244 12.85 18.53 7.30
CA ASN A 244 13.68 19.59 7.86
C ASN A 244 13.46 20.92 7.12
N LYS A 245 13.40 20.91 5.79
CA LYS A 245 13.12 22.12 4.99
C LYS A 245 11.76 22.71 5.32
N ILE A 246 10.71 21.89 5.45
CA ILE A 246 9.37 22.36 5.80
C ILE A 246 9.32 22.86 7.25
N GLN A 247 9.96 22.18 8.19
CA GLN A 247 10.07 22.63 9.58
C GLN A 247 10.72 24.01 9.68
N LEU A 248 11.76 24.29 8.88
CA LEU A 248 12.39 25.62 8.83
C LEU A 248 11.44 26.70 8.33
N GLU A 249 10.51 26.38 7.44
CA GLU A 249 9.51 27.33 6.96
C GLU A 249 8.41 27.54 8.00
N ILE A 250 7.96 26.48 8.70
CA ILE A 250 7.04 26.56 9.85
C ILE A 250 7.64 27.42 10.97
N ASN A 251 8.93 27.26 11.28
CA ASN A 251 9.63 28.05 12.31
C ASN A 251 9.74 29.54 11.94
N LYS A 252 9.59 29.88 10.65
CA LYS A 252 9.48 31.27 10.16
C LYS A 252 8.02 31.73 10.07
N GLU A 253 7.10 31.00 10.69
CA GLU A 253 5.67 31.26 10.72
C GLU A 253 5.02 31.27 9.32
N LYS A 254 5.63 30.58 8.34
CA LYS A 254 5.05 30.51 7.00
C LYS A 254 3.85 29.58 6.96
N SER A 255 2.81 30.04 6.28
CA SER A 255 1.61 29.27 6.01
C SER A 255 1.86 28.11 5.05
N LEU A 256 0.94 27.14 5.03
CA LEU A 256 0.92 26.06 4.04
C LEU A 256 0.96 26.61 2.61
N GLU A 257 0.22 27.69 2.31
CA GLU A 257 0.18 28.28 0.96
C GLU A 257 1.56 28.77 0.52
N GLU A 258 2.34 29.37 1.43
CA GLU A 258 3.71 29.83 1.15
C GLU A 258 4.66 28.65 0.95
N VAL A 259 4.55 27.60 1.77
CA VAL A 259 5.32 26.36 1.62
C VAL A 259 5.03 25.69 0.27
N LEU A 260 3.77 25.68 -0.16
CA LEU A 260 3.38 25.13 -1.45
C LEU A 260 3.96 25.90 -2.64
N LYS A 261 4.13 27.23 -2.53
CA LYS A 261 4.77 28.07 -3.56
C LYS A 261 6.29 27.92 -3.59
N ASN A 262 6.92 27.49 -2.51
CA ASN A 262 8.37 27.33 -2.43
C ASN A 262 8.84 26.04 -3.14
N LYS A 263 9.34 26.18 -4.37
CA LYS A 263 9.87 25.08 -5.20
C LYS A 263 11.24 24.58 -4.75
N GLU A 264 11.98 25.36 -3.97
CA GLU A 264 13.31 24.94 -3.50
C GLU A 264 13.23 23.80 -2.48
N ILE A 265 12.06 23.58 -1.87
CA ILE A 265 11.85 22.51 -0.89
C ILE A 265 12.10 21.14 -1.53
N THR A 266 11.54 20.91 -2.71
CA THR A 266 11.59 19.60 -3.41
C THR A 266 12.62 19.54 -4.53
N LYS A 267 13.40 20.60 -4.73
CA LYS A 267 14.48 20.64 -5.72
C LYS A 267 15.47 19.49 -5.52
N GLY A 268 15.74 18.74 -6.58
CA GLY A 268 16.60 17.56 -6.55
C GLY A 268 15.85 16.24 -6.32
N TYR A 269 14.54 16.29 -6.07
CA TYR A 269 13.68 15.10 -5.99
C TYR A 269 12.73 14.97 -7.17
N ASP A 270 13.04 15.61 -8.30
CA ASP A 270 12.24 15.58 -9.53
C ASP A 270 12.05 14.17 -10.10
N MET A 271 12.96 13.25 -9.76
CA MET A 271 12.88 11.83 -10.11
C MET A 271 11.75 11.08 -9.37
N PHE A 272 11.34 11.57 -8.20
CA PHE A 272 10.21 11.01 -7.46
C PHE A 272 8.92 11.46 -8.14
N SER A 273 8.23 10.51 -8.76
CA SER A 273 7.07 10.79 -9.61
C SER A 273 5.88 9.92 -9.24
N GLY A 274 4.69 10.26 -9.74
CA GLY A 274 3.49 9.46 -9.56
C GLY A 274 2.28 10.27 -9.10
N TRP A 275 1.33 9.58 -8.49
CA TRP A 275 0.08 10.19 -8.03
C TRP A 275 0.29 11.17 -6.87
N ILE A 276 1.28 10.93 -6.01
CA ILE A 276 1.71 11.91 -5.02
C ILE A 276 2.70 12.86 -5.69
N ASN A 277 2.24 14.09 -5.90
CA ASN A 277 3.02 15.17 -6.48
C ASN A 277 3.65 16.05 -5.38
N GLU A 278 4.42 17.05 -5.80
CA GLU A 278 5.08 18.03 -4.92
C GLU A 278 4.12 18.67 -3.91
N GLU A 279 2.94 19.08 -4.38
CA GLU A 279 1.93 19.73 -3.54
C GLU A 279 1.43 18.80 -2.43
N ARG A 280 1.14 17.55 -2.76
CA ARG A 280 0.63 16.55 -1.81
C ARG A 280 1.66 16.16 -0.78
N ILE A 281 2.90 15.90 -1.19
CA ILE A 281 3.95 15.53 -0.22
C ILE A 281 4.25 16.68 0.73
N LYS A 282 4.34 17.93 0.22
CA LYS A 282 4.53 19.11 1.07
C LYS A 282 3.36 19.31 2.03
N THR A 283 2.12 19.15 1.56
CA THR A 283 0.93 19.23 2.41
C THR A 283 0.94 18.17 3.50
N ALA A 284 1.27 16.93 3.16
CA ALA A 284 1.29 15.83 4.11
C ALA A 284 2.34 16.06 5.21
N ILE A 285 3.55 16.50 4.83
CA ILE A 285 4.62 16.77 5.78
C ILE A 285 4.30 18.00 6.64
N TYR A 286 3.83 19.10 6.05
CA TYR A 286 3.49 20.32 6.79
C TYR A 286 2.47 20.00 7.90
N LYS A 287 1.37 19.34 7.54
CA LYS A 287 0.33 18.96 8.51
C LYS A 287 0.82 17.93 9.54
N SER A 288 1.73 17.03 9.16
CA SER A 288 2.35 16.09 10.11
C SER A 288 3.17 16.79 11.21
N LEU A 289 3.57 18.05 11.00
CA LEU A 289 4.42 18.84 11.91
C LEU A 289 3.64 19.90 12.70
N GLU A 290 2.35 20.09 12.41
CA GLU A 290 1.46 20.99 13.17
C GLU A 290 0.71 20.28 14.31
N GLU A 291 0.72 18.94 14.31
CA GLU A 291 0.17 18.07 15.37
C GLU A 291 1.14 17.92 16.56
#